data_AF-A0A5B0LZM0-F1
#
_entry.id   AF-A0A5B0LZM0-F1
#
_cell.length_a   1.000
_cell.length_b   1.000
_cell.length_c   1.000
_cell.angle_alpha   90.00
_cell.angle_beta   90.00
_cell.angle_gamma   90.00
#
_symmetry.space_group_name_H-M   'P 1'
#
loop_
_entity.id
_entity.type
_entity.pdbx_description
1 polymer ?
#
loop_
_entity_poly.entity_id
_entity_poly.type
_entity_poly.pdbx_seq_one_letter_code
_entity_poly.pdbx_strand_id
1 'polypeptide(L)'
;MMKDHQRRFTDDNPWNSVPPGVNPFQFSIDRSAHQGFAPLSRLAKALLLVFFVFHLLIAIFCLIILVLPYIRGVKQSHWFFRKLYIQDQSRQKVYKVPLLWVNGGVVMTMSQLMGSVATLAYILIQLAITQSINASLHVQVEPALAMMCMCEMLTYWSQMHCFVVAMFYHNHKTDSNGPKRWTPPPIFINCLFLGFPMVLVIATLPPVIGLSLNHNQITIGVTSIMNTLRQGASVWDQLKVPSTTIEEKHELTTQLNQIMSQLKDLGVHIGIHAERLKVCFDSFIWVMLVLLCITFLFFVVVFGVLVQKVQQAEEQSACGSSASKPFRRWFNLKSHATTSGVEPKDRSDTGEQTSIVNRQFFHLILRSICIIVAMCTSITLCILGIVKSHDGSIRSSYWAGVTTWLATLAGSWSAIPIVWQCVSFFAIYPALLHSV
;
A
#
# COMPACT_ATOMS: atom_id res chain seq x y z
N MET A 1 -25.77 -10.97 -1.55
CA MET A 1 -25.15 -12.19 -0.96
C MET A 1 -25.17 -12.24 0.58
N MET A 2 -24.46 -11.43 1.39
CA MET A 2 -24.65 -11.50 2.88
C MET A 2 -25.98 -10.91 3.35
N LYS A 3 -26.47 -9.79 2.79
CA LYS A 3 -27.83 -9.33 3.09
C LYS A 3 -28.91 -10.27 2.54
N ASP A 4 -28.61 -11.05 1.49
CA ASP A 4 -29.52 -12.10 0.99
C ASP A 4 -29.42 -13.40 1.79
N HIS A 5 -28.24 -13.78 2.28
CA HIS A 5 -28.09 -14.90 3.20
C HIS A 5 -28.70 -14.55 4.55
N GLN A 6 -28.43 -13.36 5.07
CA GLN A 6 -29.01 -12.86 6.32
C GLN A 6 -30.53 -12.67 6.19
N ARG A 7 -31.06 -12.03 5.12
CA ARG A 7 -32.52 -11.96 4.89
C ARG A 7 -33.17 -13.33 4.66
N ARG A 8 -32.54 -14.28 3.96
CA ARG A 8 -33.12 -15.62 3.73
C ARG A 8 -33.04 -16.56 4.93
N PHE A 9 -32.16 -16.30 5.89
CA PHE A 9 -32.16 -17.02 7.16
C PHE A 9 -33.15 -16.41 8.17
N THR A 10 -33.60 -15.17 7.96
CA THR A 10 -34.52 -14.46 8.88
C THR A 10 -35.97 -14.32 8.41
N ASP A 11 -36.28 -14.36 7.10
CA ASP A 11 -37.67 -14.32 6.60
C ASP A 11 -38.02 -15.55 5.74
N ASP A 12 -39.11 -16.21 6.14
CA ASP A 12 -39.89 -17.31 5.55
C ASP A 12 -39.15 -18.43 4.80
N ASN A 13 -38.80 -19.44 5.59
CA ASN A 13 -38.52 -20.84 5.25
C ASN A 13 -37.46 -21.04 4.13
N PRO A 14 -36.17 -21.27 4.48
CA PRO A 14 -35.09 -21.48 3.50
C PRO A 14 -35.33 -22.67 2.54
N TRP A 15 -36.34 -23.49 2.85
CA TRP A 15 -36.77 -24.67 2.13
C TRP A 15 -37.74 -24.42 0.97
N ASN A 16 -38.31 -23.22 0.80
CA ASN A 16 -39.23 -22.91 -0.32
C ASN A 16 -38.59 -23.03 -1.71
N SER A 17 -37.26 -23.07 -1.78
CA SER A 17 -36.51 -23.25 -3.04
C SER A 17 -35.97 -24.67 -3.26
N VAL A 18 -36.23 -25.59 -2.33
CA VAL A 18 -35.80 -27.00 -2.43
C VAL A 18 -36.80 -27.76 -3.28
N PRO A 19 -36.36 -28.46 -4.35
CA PRO A 19 -37.27 -29.30 -5.13
C PRO A 19 -37.89 -30.42 -4.28
N PRO A 20 -39.16 -30.80 -4.54
CA PRO A 20 -39.81 -31.89 -3.81
C PRO A 20 -38.96 -33.17 -3.85
N GLY A 21 -38.78 -33.82 -2.69
CA GLY A 21 -38.05 -35.07 -2.59
C GLY A 21 -36.52 -34.95 -2.47
N VAL A 22 -35.93 -33.76 -2.67
CA VAL A 22 -34.48 -33.53 -2.52
C VAL A 22 -34.10 -33.35 -1.05
N ASN A 23 -32.91 -33.81 -0.66
CA ASN A 23 -32.38 -33.58 0.69
C ASN A 23 -32.12 -32.07 0.87
N PRO A 24 -32.84 -31.41 1.79
CA PRO A 24 -32.82 -29.96 1.92
C PRO A 24 -31.45 -29.47 2.42
N PHE A 25 -30.78 -30.23 3.29
CA PHE A 25 -29.44 -29.93 3.79
C PHE A 25 -28.37 -30.10 2.70
N GLN A 26 -28.45 -31.18 1.91
CA GLN A 26 -27.54 -31.40 0.79
C GLN A 26 -27.69 -30.31 -0.28
N PHE A 27 -28.94 -29.94 -0.61
CA PHE A 27 -29.21 -28.83 -1.52
C PHE A 27 -28.58 -27.52 -1.05
N SER A 28 -28.59 -27.26 0.26
CA SER A 28 -27.98 -26.06 0.84
C SER A 28 -26.44 -26.09 0.75
N ILE A 29 -25.83 -27.26 0.92
CA ILE A 29 -24.38 -27.47 0.72
C ILE A 29 -24.01 -27.21 -0.74
N ASP A 30 -24.69 -27.86 -1.68
CA ASP A 30 -24.41 -27.78 -3.11
C ASP A 30 -24.59 -26.35 -3.63
N ARG A 31 -25.67 -25.69 -3.19
CA ARG A 31 -25.93 -24.29 -3.50
C ARG A 31 -24.85 -23.36 -2.95
N SER A 32 -24.40 -23.57 -1.72
CA SER A 32 -23.35 -22.76 -1.10
C SER A 32 -22.02 -22.93 -1.83
N ALA A 33 -21.70 -24.14 -2.27
CA ALA A 33 -20.54 -24.42 -3.11
C ALA A 33 -20.61 -23.71 -4.48
N HIS A 34 -21.80 -23.56 -5.06
CA HIS A 34 -22.00 -22.91 -6.37
C HIS A 34 -22.11 -21.39 -6.30
N GLN A 35 -22.70 -20.83 -5.23
CA GLN A 35 -22.90 -19.37 -5.09
C GLN A 35 -21.72 -18.64 -4.42
N GLY A 36 -20.79 -19.37 -3.79
CA GLY A 36 -19.61 -18.82 -3.12
C GLY A 36 -18.61 -18.09 -4.03
N PHE A 37 -18.66 -18.29 -5.34
CA PHE A 37 -17.56 -17.94 -6.24
C PHE A 37 -18.04 -17.09 -7.41
N ALA A 38 -17.75 -15.79 -7.34
CA ALA A 38 -17.67 -14.96 -8.53
C ALA A 38 -16.23 -15.10 -9.07
N PRO A 39 -15.96 -15.94 -10.09
CA PRO A 39 -14.60 -16.11 -10.60
C PRO A 39 -14.07 -14.77 -11.11
N LEU A 40 -12.79 -14.47 -10.86
CA LEU A 40 -12.11 -13.34 -11.51
C LEU A 40 -12.16 -13.53 -13.04
N SER A 41 -12.44 -12.44 -13.76
CA SER A 41 -12.38 -12.45 -15.22
C SER A 41 -10.97 -12.82 -15.71
N ARG A 42 -10.87 -13.42 -16.91
CA ARG A 42 -9.57 -13.78 -17.50
C ARG A 42 -8.65 -12.57 -17.61
N LEU A 43 -9.21 -11.41 -17.94
CA LEU A 43 -8.49 -10.13 -17.99
C LEU A 43 -7.92 -9.75 -16.61
N ALA A 44 -8.73 -9.81 -15.55
CA ALA A 44 -8.25 -9.49 -14.21
C ALA A 44 -7.12 -10.41 -13.76
N LYS A 45 -7.22 -11.72 -14.06
CA LYS A 45 -6.14 -12.69 -13.78
C LYS A 45 -4.86 -12.36 -14.55
N ALA A 46 -4.98 -12.04 -15.84
CA ALA A 46 -3.83 -11.65 -16.67
C ALA A 46 -3.15 -10.38 -16.14
N LEU A 47 -3.94 -9.35 -15.78
CA LEU A 47 -3.43 -8.11 -15.19
C LEU A 47 -2.71 -8.37 -13.86
N LEU A 48 -3.28 -9.19 -12.98
CA LEU A 48 -2.64 -9.54 -11.71
C LEU A 48 -1.30 -10.27 -11.92
N LEU A 49 -1.19 -11.15 -12.91
CA LEU A 49 0.06 -11.82 -13.24
C LEU A 49 1.11 -10.84 -13.78
N VAL A 50 0.70 -9.87 -14.60
CA VAL A 50 1.58 -8.80 -15.07
C VAL A 50 2.09 -7.96 -13.89
N PHE A 51 1.20 -7.52 -13.00
CA PHE A 51 1.59 -6.77 -11.80
C PHE A 51 2.45 -7.60 -10.84
N PHE A 52 2.22 -8.91 -10.75
CA PHE A 52 3.08 -9.81 -9.97
C PHE A 52 4.53 -9.76 -10.47
N VAL A 53 4.73 -9.92 -11.79
CA VAL A 53 6.07 -9.83 -12.38
C VAL A 53 6.70 -8.45 -12.13
N PHE A 54 5.93 -7.37 -12.31
CA PHE A 54 6.43 -6.02 -12.04
C PHE A 54 6.85 -5.81 -10.58
N HIS A 55 6.00 -6.18 -9.61
CA HIS A 55 6.33 -6.03 -8.19
C HIS A 55 7.46 -6.95 -7.74
N LEU A 56 7.62 -8.12 -8.37
CA LEU A 56 8.78 -8.98 -8.15
C LEU A 56 10.07 -8.31 -8.60
N LEU A 57 10.08 -7.73 -9.80
CA LEU A 57 11.24 -6.98 -10.30
C LEU A 57 11.56 -5.78 -9.41
N ILE A 58 10.54 -5.02 -8.98
CA ILE A 58 10.71 -3.89 -8.06
C ILE A 58 11.31 -4.35 -6.74
N ALA A 59 10.79 -5.43 -6.15
CA ALA A 59 11.32 -5.98 -4.91
C ALA A 59 12.80 -6.40 -5.06
N ILE A 60 13.15 -7.07 -6.16
CA ILE A 60 14.54 -7.44 -6.46
C ILE A 60 15.42 -6.18 -6.60
N PHE A 61 14.99 -5.16 -7.34
CA PHE A 61 15.75 -3.92 -7.49
C PHE A 61 15.96 -3.20 -6.16
N CYS A 62 14.91 -3.08 -5.34
CA CYS A 62 15.02 -2.47 -4.02
C CYS A 62 15.96 -3.27 -3.12
N LEU A 63 15.89 -4.61 -3.15
CA LEU A 63 16.81 -5.48 -2.42
C LEU A 63 18.26 -5.26 -2.87
N ILE A 64 18.51 -5.17 -4.18
CA ILE A 64 19.84 -4.88 -4.73
C ILE A 64 20.33 -3.51 -4.24
N ILE A 65 19.52 -2.45 -4.32
CA ILE A 65 19.91 -1.11 -3.83
C ILE A 65 20.31 -1.16 -2.36
N LEU A 66 19.57 -1.92 -1.56
CA LEU A 66 19.81 -2.02 -0.12
C LEU A 66 21.03 -2.88 0.19
N VAL A 67 21.24 -4.01 -0.48
CA VAL A 67 22.25 -5.01 -0.15
C VAL A 67 23.60 -4.76 -0.85
N LEU A 68 23.60 -4.27 -2.09
CA LEU A 68 24.80 -4.08 -2.90
C LEU A 68 25.90 -3.24 -2.22
N PRO A 69 25.58 -2.16 -1.47
CA PRO A 69 26.58 -1.40 -0.73
C PRO A 69 27.30 -2.21 0.35
N TYR A 70 26.62 -3.18 0.99
CA TYR A 70 27.21 -4.05 2.01
C TYR A 70 28.24 -5.00 1.40
N ILE A 71 27.92 -5.58 0.24
CA ILE A 71 28.82 -6.52 -0.46
C ILE A 71 30.07 -5.81 -0.98
N ARG A 72 29.92 -4.56 -1.44
CA ARG A 72 31.03 -3.79 -2.03
C ARG A 72 31.92 -3.08 -1.00
N GLY A 73 31.66 -3.23 0.29
CA GLY A 73 32.43 -2.57 1.36
C GLY A 73 32.46 -1.04 1.26
N VAL A 74 31.52 -0.44 0.52
CA VAL A 74 31.49 1.01 0.32
C VAL A 74 31.00 1.63 1.62
N LYS A 75 31.82 2.49 2.24
CA LYS A 75 31.42 3.35 3.36
C LYS A 75 30.41 4.44 2.93
N GLN A 76 29.42 4.10 2.10
CA GLN A 76 28.26 4.95 1.91
C GLN A 76 27.54 5.00 3.26
N SER A 77 27.34 6.20 3.78
CA SER A 77 26.83 6.35 5.12
C SER A 77 25.35 5.94 5.15
N HIS A 78 25.06 4.71 5.56
CA HIS A 78 23.73 4.15 5.82
C HIS A 78 23.16 4.65 7.15
N TRP A 79 23.24 5.96 7.39
CA TRP A 79 22.55 6.54 8.53
C TRP A 79 21.05 6.53 8.22
N PHE A 80 20.24 6.12 9.20
CA PHE A 80 18.79 6.30 9.12
C PHE A 80 18.39 7.73 9.51
N PHE A 81 19.08 8.27 10.52
CA PHE A 81 18.86 9.62 11.03
C PHE A 81 20.18 10.37 11.15
N ARG A 82 20.15 11.66 10.79
CA ARG A 82 21.23 12.63 11.05
C ARG A 82 20.64 13.89 11.65
N LYS A 83 21.36 14.48 12.60
CA LYS A 83 21.03 15.81 13.13
C LYS A 83 21.63 16.85 12.20
N LEU A 84 20.78 17.64 11.55
CA LEU A 84 21.17 18.78 10.74
C LEU A 84 20.96 20.06 11.57
N TYR A 85 22.06 20.65 12.03
CA TYR A 85 22.01 21.95 12.69
C TYR A 85 21.98 23.05 11.63
N ILE A 86 20.95 23.87 11.67
CA ILE A 86 20.83 25.05 10.81
C ILE A 86 21.68 26.15 11.44
N GLN A 87 22.74 26.58 10.75
CA GLN A 87 23.73 27.54 11.24
C GLN A 87 23.86 28.69 10.27
N ASP A 88 23.68 29.93 10.73
CA ASP A 88 23.81 31.17 9.97
C ASP A 88 25.20 31.31 9.30
N GLN A 89 25.41 32.27 8.40
CA GLN A 89 26.71 32.54 7.76
C GLN A 89 27.84 32.79 8.79
N SER A 90 27.49 33.30 9.98
CA SER A 90 28.36 33.45 11.15
C SER A 90 28.66 32.13 11.90
N ARG A 91 28.21 30.99 11.37
CA ARG A 91 28.19 29.65 11.99
C ARG A 91 27.40 29.54 13.31
N GLN A 92 26.62 30.56 13.67
CA GLN A 92 25.75 30.50 14.83
C GLN A 92 24.47 29.71 14.53
N LYS A 93 24.03 28.88 15.45
CA LYS A 93 22.81 28.07 15.27
C LYS A 93 21.58 28.97 15.20
N VAL A 94 20.91 28.99 14.04
CA VAL A 94 19.64 29.74 13.84
C VAL A 94 18.53 29.15 14.70
N TYR A 95 18.54 27.83 14.87
CA TYR A 95 17.60 27.12 15.73
C TYR A 95 18.34 26.28 16.76
N LYS A 96 17.83 26.28 18.00
CA LYS A 96 18.36 25.42 19.09
C LYS A 96 18.16 23.93 18.79
N VAL A 97 17.08 23.58 18.10
CA VAL A 97 16.70 22.20 17.76
C VAL A 97 17.22 21.84 16.37
N PRO A 98 17.95 20.71 16.20
CA PRO A 98 18.37 20.24 14.88
C PRO A 98 17.19 19.71 14.07
N LEU A 99 17.23 19.88 12.75
CA LEU A 99 16.37 19.14 11.84
C LEU A 99 16.82 17.68 11.82
N LEU A 100 15.90 16.75 12.06
CA LEU A 100 16.15 15.32 11.91
C LEU A 100 16.08 15.00 10.43
N TRP A 101 17.26 14.88 9.83
CA TRP A 101 17.40 14.41 8.47
C TRP A 101 17.19 12.90 8.49
N VAL A 102 16.19 12.42 7.75
CA VAL A 102 15.94 11.01 7.49
C VAL A 102 16.56 10.67 6.15
N ASN A 103 17.22 9.51 6.07
CA ASN A 103 17.77 9.04 4.81
C ASN A 103 16.62 8.53 3.92
N GLY A 104 15.97 9.47 3.24
CA GLY A 104 14.79 9.14 2.45
C GLY A 104 15.10 8.21 1.28
N GLY A 105 16.35 8.13 0.80
CA GLY A 105 16.74 7.09 -0.16
C GLY A 105 16.59 5.68 0.41
N VAL A 106 17.11 5.44 1.62
CA VAL A 106 16.98 4.14 2.31
C VAL A 106 15.55 3.88 2.75
N VAL A 107 14.90 4.85 3.40
CA VAL A 107 13.54 4.68 3.93
C VAL A 107 12.53 4.44 2.82
N MET A 108 12.61 5.20 1.71
CA MET A 108 11.74 5.01 0.56
C MET A 108 11.99 3.66 -0.12
N THR A 109 13.24 3.21 -0.23
CA THR A 109 13.56 1.91 -0.82
C THR A 109 13.04 0.76 0.05
N MET A 110 13.17 0.89 1.38
CA MET A 110 12.61 -0.07 2.34
C MET A 110 11.09 -0.11 2.28
N SER A 111 10.41 1.04 2.27
CA SER A 111 8.95 1.09 2.17
C SER A 111 8.46 0.53 0.84
N GLN A 112 9.14 0.81 -0.28
CA GLN A 112 8.78 0.24 -1.58
C GLN A 112 9.02 -1.28 -1.64
N LEU A 113 10.07 -1.79 -1.01
CA LEU A 113 10.34 -3.22 -0.89
C LEU A 113 9.21 -3.90 -0.11
N MET A 114 8.91 -3.41 1.10
CA MET A 114 7.85 -3.95 1.94
C MET A 114 6.48 -3.86 1.26
N GLY A 115 6.18 -2.73 0.60
CA GLY A 115 4.97 -2.54 -0.18
C GLY A 115 4.85 -3.55 -1.32
N SER A 116 5.93 -3.76 -2.09
CA SER A 116 5.93 -4.72 -3.20
C SER A 116 5.79 -6.17 -2.72
N VAL A 117 6.44 -6.54 -1.60
CA VAL A 117 6.26 -7.88 -0.99
C VAL A 117 4.80 -8.06 -0.52
N ALA A 118 4.21 -7.04 0.08
CA ALA A 118 2.79 -7.07 0.46
C ALA A 118 1.88 -7.19 -0.77
N THR A 119 2.19 -6.50 -1.88
CA THR A 119 1.45 -6.63 -3.14
C THR A 119 1.57 -8.05 -3.73
N LEU A 120 2.76 -8.66 -3.71
CA LEU A 120 2.95 -10.04 -4.15
C LEU A 120 2.11 -11.01 -3.32
N ALA A 121 2.14 -10.87 -1.99
CA ALA A 121 1.32 -11.66 -1.08
C ALA A 121 -0.18 -11.47 -1.37
N TYR A 122 -0.63 -10.22 -1.53
CA TYR A 122 -2.00 -9.87 -1.89
C TYR A 122 -2.45 -10.57 -3.19
N ILE A 123 -1.63 -10.54 -4.24
CA ILE A 123 -1.94 -11.19 -5.53
C ILE A 123 -2.05 -12.71 -5.35
N LEU A 124 -1.10 -13.34 -4.67
CA LEU A 124 -1.11 -14.79 -4.44
C LEU A 124 -2.35 -15.23 -3.65
N ILE A 125 -2.69 -14.48 -2.60
CA ILE A 125 -3.87 -14.71 -1.78
C ILE A 125 -5.14 -14.61 -2.64
N GLN A 126 -5.27 -13.55 -3.45
CA GLN A 126 -6.42 -13.37 -4.32
C GLN A 126 -6.56 -14.49 -5.36
N LEU A 127 -5.45 -14.93 -5.96
CA LEU A 127 -5.46 -16.07 -6.87
C LEU A 127 -5.87 -17.36 -6.15
N ALA A 128 -5.34 -17.63 -4.96
CA ALA A 128 -5.68 -18.80 -4.15
C ALA A 128 -7.17 -18.83 -3.76
N ILE A 129 -7.72 -17.71 -3.30
CA ILE A 129 -9.14 -17.54 -2.97
C ILE A 129 -10.02 -17.89 -4.18
N THR A 130 -9.61 -17.52 -5.40
CA THR A 130 -10.39 -17.84 -6.62
C THR A 130 -10.24 -19.26 -7.14
N GLN A 131 -9.28 -20.04 -6.64
CA GLN A 131 -9.00 -21.40 -7.10
C GLN A 131 -9.57 -22.47 -6.18
N SER A 132 -9.73 -22.20 -4.89
CA SER A 132 -10.14 -23.21 -3.91
C SER A 132 -11.07 -22.65 -2.84
N ILE A 133 -12.12 -23.42 -2.52
CA ILE A 133 -13.04 -23.15 -1.42
C ILE A 133 -12.30 -23.18 -0.09
N ASN A 134 -11.38 -24.13 0.08
CA ASN A 134 -10.60 -24.27 1.29
C ASN A 134 -9.66 -23.06 1.47
N ALA A 135 -9.07 -22.58 0.38
CA ALA A 135 -8.24 -21.36 0.41
C ALA A 135 -9.08 -20.10 0.68
N SER A 136 -10.27 -19.98 0.09
CA SER A 136 -11.18 -18.85 0.32
C SER A 136 -11.65 -18.72 1.76
N LEU A 137 -11.70 -19.83 2.51
CA LEU A 137 -12.13 -19.82 3.90
C LEU A 137 -10.96 -19.52 4.85
N HIS A 138 -9.76 -20.00 4.57
CA HIS A 138 -8.64 -19.93 5.53
C HIS A 138 -7.64 -18.80 5.29
N VAL A 139 -7.69 -18.12 4.14
CA VAL A 139 -6.67 -17.12 3.78
C VAL A 139 -7.23 -15.71 3.88
N GLN A 140 -6.56 -14.85 4.67
CA GLN A 140 -6.93 -13.45 4.89
C GLN A 140 -6.17 -12.51 3.96
N VAL A 141 -6.88 -11.64 3.25
CA VAL A 141 -6.32 -10.70 2.28
C VAL A 141 -6.07 -9.31 2.90
N GLU A 142 -6.75 -9.01 3.99
CA GLU A 142 -6.83 -7.69 4.63
C GLU A 142 -5.48 -7.20 5.17
N PRO A 143 -4.65 -8.02 5.84
CA PRO A 143 -3.34 -7.58 6.31
C PRO A 143 -2.40 -7.17 5.16
N ALA A 144 -2.43 -7.93 4.05
CA ALA A 144 -1.60 -7.64 2.88
C ALA A 144 -2.02 -6.33 2.20
N LEU A 145 -3.34 -6.10 2.06
CA LEU A 145 -3.89 -4.84 1.56
C LEU A 145 -3.49 -3.65 2.44
N ALA A 146 -3.63 -3.78 3.75
CA ALA A 146 -3.26 -2.74 4.70
C ALA A 146 -1.77 -2.38 4.64
N MET A 147 -0.90 -3.40 4.62
CA MET A 147 0.54 -3.20 4.50
C MET A 147 0.92 -2.52 3.19
N MET A 148 0.30 -2.90 2.08
CA MET A 148 0.51 -2.26 0.77
C MET A 148 0.21 -0.74 0.85
N CYS A 149 -0.97 -0.39 1.36
CA CYS A 149 -1.39 1.00 1.50
C CYS A 149 -0.50 1.81 2.47
N MET A 150 -0.13 1.25 3.62
CA MET A 150 0.75 1.92 4.58
C MET A 150 2.14 2.17 3.99
N CYS A 151 2.72 1.19 3.32
CA CYS A 151 4.03 1.29 2.70
C CYS A 151 4.07 2.33 1.56
N GLU A 152 3.02 2.42 0.75
CA GLU A 152 2.87 3.49 -0.25
C GLU A 152 2.89 4.87 0.41
N MET A 153 2.10 5.05 1.47
CA MET A 153 2.08 6.32 2.19
C MET A 153 3.44 6.69 2.77
N LEU A 154 4.14 5.74 3.42
CA LEU A 154 5.49 5.98 3.93
C LEU A 154 6.47 6.40 2.82
N THR A 155 6.33 5.84 1.62
CA THR A 155 7.10 6.22 0.43
C THR A 155 6.85 7.69 0.06
N TYR A 156 5.59 8.13 0.06
CA TYR A 156 5.22 9.51 -0.23
C TYR A 156 5.79 10.50 0.79
N TRP A 157 5.67 10.18 2.08
CA TRP A 157 6.17 11.03 3.17
C TRP A 157 7.69 11.08 3.21
N SER A 158 8.37 9.98 2.91
CA SER A 158 9.83 9.94 2.77
C SER A 158 10.32 10.86 1.66
N GLN A 159 9.62 10.89 0.53
CA GLN A 159 9.95 11.79 -0.58
C GLN A 159 9.68 13.27 -0.24
N MET A 160 8.54 13.59 0.38
CA MET A 160 8.26 14.95 0.84
C MET A 160 9.31 15.44 1.84
N HIS A 161 9.77 14.57 2.75
CA HIS A 161 10.85 14.90 3.68
C HIS A 161 12.14 15.28 2.93
N CYS A 162 12.49 14.52 1.89
CA CYS A 162 13.63 14.85 1.02
C CYS A 162 13.48 16.23 0.37
N PHE A 163 12.28 16.59 -0.10
CA PHE A 163 12.01 17.90 -0.69
C PHE A 163 12.19 19.02 0.33
N VAL A 164 11.67 18.85 1.54
CA VAL A 164 11.84 19.82 2.61
C VAL A 164 13.31 20.01 2.96
N VAL A 165 14.07 18.93 3.17
CA VAL A 165 15.51 19.03 3.44
C VAL A 165 16.26 19.72 2.31
N ALA A 166 15.93 19.44 1.05
CA ALA A 166 16.54 20.10 -0.10
C ALA A 166 16.28 21.62 -0.10
N MET A 167 15.07 22.07 0.27
CA MET A 167 14.76 23.49 0.41
C MET A 167 15.60 24.19 1.49
N PHE A 168 15.85 23.53 2.64
CA PHE A 168 16.68 24.09 3.72
C PHE A 168 18.14 24.30 3.33
N TYR A 169 18.71 23.35 2.57
CA TYR A 169 20.07 23.49 2.07
C TYR A 169 20.23 24.62 1.05
N HIS A 170 19.16 24.97 0.33
CA HIS A 170 19.17 26.04 -0.68
C HIS A 170 19.16 27.43 -0.06
N ASN A 171 18.23 27.71 0.88
CA ASN A 171 18.07 29.06 1.45
C ASN A 171 19.30 29.55 2.23
N HIS A 172 20.17 28.63 2.70
CA HIS A 172 21.29 28.98 3.57
C HIS A 172 22.49 29.64 2.86
N LYS A 173 22.53 29.65 1.52
CA LYS A 173 23.68 30.17 0.77
C LYS A 173 23.39 31.43 -0.06
N THR A 174 22.15 31.90 -0.08
CA THR A 174 21.70 32.98 -1.00
C THR A 174 21.30 34.29 -0.31
N ASP A 175 21.07 34.34 1.01
CA ASP A 175 20.55 35.56 1.63
C ASP A 175 21.64 36.33 2.39
N SER A 176 22.07 37.46 1.81
CA SER A 176 22.78 38.54 2.50
C SER A 176 21.88 39.72 2.85
N ASN A 177 20.70 39.92 2.23
CA ASN A 177 19.83 41.09 2.51
C ASN A 177 18.38 40.91 1.97
N GLY A 178 17.57 40.01 2.53
CA GLY A 178 16.17 39.83 2.10
C GLY A 178 15.21 39.42 3.22
N PRO A 179 13.91 39.80 3.14
CA PRO A 179 12.93 39.50 4.18
C PRO A 179 12.74 37.98 4.31
N LYS A 180 12.72 37.51 5.56
CA LYS A 180 12.65 36.11 6.00
C LYS A 180 11.73 35.26 5.12
N ARG A 181 12.33 34.51 4.21
CA ARG A 181 11.65 33.59 3.28
C ARG A 181 11.07 32.41 4.06
N TRP A 182 9.83 32.03 3.73
CA TRP A 182 9.02 30.99 4.38
C TRP A 182 9.78 29.65 4.46
N THR A 183 10.37 29.35 5.61
CA THR A 183 10.88 28.02 5.96
C THR A 183 10.33 27.62 7.32
N PRO A 184 9.53 26.53 7.40
CA PRO A 184 8.94 26.12 8.67
C PRO A 184 10.02 25.76 9.71
N PRO A 185 9.81 26.01 11.01
CA PRO A 185 10.83 25.70 12.01
C PRO A 185 11.16 24.20 12.05
N PRO A 186 12.41 23.79 12.35
CA PRO A 186 12.81 22.38 12.42
C PRO A 186 11.95 21.53 13.35
N ILE A 187 11.44 22.11 14.43
CA ILE A 187 10.52 21.45 15.36
C ILE A 187 9.25 21.00 14.64
N PHE A 188 8.63 21.89 13.86
CA PHE A 188 7.42 21.60 13.12
C PHE A 188 7.65 20.48 12.10
N ILE A 189 8.77 20.52 11.37
CA ILE A 189 9.12 19.50 10.37
C ILE A 189 9.35 18.14 11.04
N ASN A 190 10.13 18.10 12.12
CA ASN A 190 10.38 16.86 12.86
C ASN A 190 9.08 16.27 13.40
N CYS A 191 8.22 17.09 14.01
CA CYS A 191 6.91 16.67 14.51
C CYS A 191 6.02 16.13 13.39
N LEU A 192 5.99 16.80 12.23
CA LEU A 192 5.16 16.40 11.11
C LEU A 192 5.62 15.07 10.50
N PHE A 193 6.92 14.95 10.17
CA PHE A 193 7.44 13.79 9.44
C PHE A 193 7.72 12.56 10.31
N LEU A 194 7.82 12.71 11.64
CA LEU A 194 7.83 11.58 12.58
C LEU A 194 6.44 11.26 13.11
N GLY A 195 5.62 12.29 13.35
CA GLY A 195 4.28 12.14 13.88
C GLY A 195 3.31 11.52 12.88
N PHE A 196 3.37 11.92 11.61
CA PHE A 196 2.44 11.41 10.60
C PHE A 196 2.56 9.89 10.39
N PRO A 197 3.75 9.28 10.21
CA PRO A 197 3.88 7.82 10.17
C PRO A 197 3.30 7.11 11.39
N MET A 198 3.42 7.70 12.59
CA MET A 198 2.82 7.13 13.80
C MET A 198 1.29 7.22 13.77
N VAL A 199 0.75 8.38 13.36
CA VAL A 199 -0.71 8.57 13.19
C VAL A 199 -1.26 7.60 12.15
N LEU A 200 -0.55 7.39 11.04
CA LEU A 200 -0.92 6.41 10.01
C LEU A 200 -1.10 5.03 10.64
N VAL A 201 -0.08 4.51 11.34
CA VAL A 201 -0.14 3.18 11.96
C VAL A 201 -1.24 3.10 13.02
N ILE A 202 -1.37 4.11 13.89
CA ILE A 202 -2.37 4.13 14.96
C ILE A 202 -3.79 4.16 14.39
N ALA A 203 -4.02 4.90 13.30
CA ALA A 203 -5.34 5.03 12.70
C ALA A 203 -5.75 3.81 11.88
N THR A 204 -4.80 3.14 11.20
CA THR A 204 -5.11 1.98 10.34
C THR A 204 -5.10 0.65 11.08
N LEU A 205 -4.38 0.54 12.19
CA LEU A 205 -4.23 -0.74 12.91
C LEU A 205 -5.56 -1.27 13.50
N PRO A 206 -6.39 -0.47 14.22
CA PRO A 206 -7.64 -0.96 14.79
C PRO A 206 -8.63 -1.56 13.77
N PRO A 207 -8.96 -0.89 12.64
CA PRO A 207 -9.88 -1.47 11.67
C PRO A 207 -9.31 -2.72 10.99
N VAL A 208 -7.98 -2.80 10.80
CA VAL A 208 -7.33 -4.01 10.24
C VAL A 208 -7.39 -5.19 11.22
N ILE A 209 -7.13 -4.97 12.51
CA ILE A 209 -7.32 -6.00 13.55
C ILE A 209 -8.79 -6.45 13.56
N GLY A 210 -9.72 -5.50 13.53
CA GLY A 210 -11.16 -5.80 13.45
C GLY A 210 -11.53 -6.64 12.23
N LEU A 211 -10.95 -6.33 11.06
CA LEU A 211 -11.12 -7.11 9.83
C LEU A 211 -10.63 -8.54 10.01
N SER A 212 -9.38 -8.73 10.44
CA SER A 212 -8.80 -10.07 10.63
C SER A 212 -9.56 -10.92 11.65
N LEU A 213 -9.98 -10.34 12.77
CA LEU A 213 -10.69 -11.06 13.82
C LEU A 213 -12.10 -11.47 13.34
N ASN A 214 -12.86 -10.57 12.73
CA ASN A 214 -14.20 -10.89 12.26
C ASN A 214 -14.18 -11.86 11.07
N HIS A 215 -13.20 -11.74 10.17
CA HIS A 215 -13.01 -12.72 9.09
C HIS A 215 -12.80 -14.11 9.69
N ASN A 216 -11.88 -14.26 10.65
CA ASN A 216 -11.61 -15.54 11.28
C ASN A 216 -12.86 -16.16 11.94
N GLN A 217 -13.67 -15.34 12.62
CA GLN A 217 -14.92 -15.82 13.23
C GLN A 217 -15.94 -16.28 12.17
N ILE A 218 -16.03 -15.57 11.04
CA ILE A 218 -16.87 -15.99 9.91
C ILE A 218 -16.37 -17.31 9.34
N THR A 219 -15.06 -17.49 9.16
CA THR A 219 -14.47 -18.75 8.69
C THR A 219 -14.83 -19.92 9.60
N ILE A 220 -14.65 -19.77 10.91
CA ILE A 220 -14.99 -20.78 11.91
C ILE A 220 -16.50 -21.07 11.84
N GLY A 221 -17.33 -20.04 11.81
CA GLY A 221 -18.78 -20.17 11.72
C GLY A 221 -19.23 -20.90 10.45
N VAL A 222 -18.71 -20.54 9.28
CA VAL A 222 -19.05 -21.18 7.99
C VAL A 222 -18.62 -22.65 8.00
N THR A 223 -17.44 -22.95 8.53
CA THR A 223 -16.96 -24.33 8.67
C THR A 223 -17.89 -25.15 9.55
N SER A 224 -18.34 -24.57 10.67
CA SER A 224 -19.30 -25.21 11.57
C SER A 224 -20.66 -25.42 10.91
N ILE A 225 -21.21 -24.41 10.20
CA ILE A 225 -22.45 -24.57 9.42
C ILE A 225 -22.31 -25.71 8.40
N MET A 226 -21.20 -25.79 7.67
CA MET A 226 -21.00 -26.86 6.68
C MET A 226 -20.98 -28.25 7.34
N ASN A 227 -20.37 -28.38 8.52
CA ASN A 227 -20.38 -29.63 9.28
C ASN A 227 -21.78 -29.98 9.81
N THR A 228 -22.51 -29.02 10.37
CA THR A 228 -23.88 -29.20 10.86
C THR A 228 -24.85 -29.52 9.71
N LEU A 229 -24.70 -28.90 8.54
CA LEU A 229 -25.47 -29.25 7.35
C LEU A 229 -25.17 -30.68 6.87
N ARG A 230 -23.92 -31.13 6.89
CA ARG A 230 -23.57 -32.53 6.55
C ARG A 230 -24.19 -33.52 7.53
N GLN A 231 -24.19 -33.20 8.82
CA GLN A 231 -24.88 -33.98 9.83
C GLN A 231 -26.39 -34.02 9.55
N GLY A 232 -27.02 -32.87 9.30
CA GLY A 232 -28.44 -32.79 8.92
C GLY A 232 -28.78 -33.59 7.67
N ALA A 233 -27.90 -33.57 6.67
CA ALA A 233 -28.07 -34.37 5.46
C ALA A 233 -28.09 -35.87 5.77
N SER A 234 -27.15 -36.36 6.59
CA SER A 234 -27.11 -37.77 6.99
C SER A 234 -28.34 -38.22 7.80
N VAL A 235 -28.82 -37.40 8.75
CA VAL A 235 -30.01 -37.68 9.55
C VAL A 235 -31.27 -37.71 8.68
N TRP A 236 -31.36 -36.78 7.71
CA TRP A 236 -32.45 -36.74 6.75
C TRP A 236 -32.52 -37.99 5.87
N ASP A 237 -31.37 -38.50 5.42
CA ASP A 237 -31.31 -39.70 4.60
C ASP A 237 -31.69 -40.95 5.41
N GLN A 238 -31.33 -41.02 6.69
CA GLN A 238 -31.75 -42.11 7.61
C GLN A 238 -33.27 -42.11 7.86
N LEU A 239 -33.90 -40.93 7.93
CA LEU A 239 -35.35 -40.80 8.11
C LEU A 239 -36.15 -41.38 6.93
N LYS A 240 -35.55 -41.41 5.74
CA LYS A 240 -36.18 -41.93 4.51
C LYS A 240 -36.06 -43.44 4.35
N VAL A 241 -35.28 -44.13 5.18
CA VAL A 241 -35.10 -45.57 5.07
C VAL A 241 -36.43 -46.29 5.44
N PRO A 242 -36.94 -47.22 4.62
CA PRO A 242 -38.23 -47.87 4.86
C PRO A 242 -38.27 -48.73 6.13
N SER A 243 -37.12 -49.22 6.60
CA SER A 243 -36.99 -50.10 7.77
C SER A 243 -36.94 -49.38 9.11
N THR A 244 -36.93 -48.03 9.11
CA THR A 244 -36.83 -47.23 10.34
C THR A 244 -38.13 -47.30 11.14
N THR A 245 -38.03 -47.68 12.41
CA THR A 245 -39.17 -47.82 13.32
C THR A 245 -39.83 -46.47 13.63
N ILE A 246 -41.05 -46.49 14.17
CA ILE A 246 -41.79 -45.25 14.51
C ILE A 246 -41.07 -44.46 15.61
N GLU A 247 -40.48 -45.15 16.58
CA GLU A 247 -39.72 -44.55 17.68
C GLU A 247 -38.42 -43.91 17.17
N GLU A 248 -37.67 -44.60 16.31
CA GLU A 248 -36.47 -44.06 15.66
C GLU A 248 -36.81 -42.85 14.77
N LYS A 249 -37.95 -42.86 14.07
CA LYS A 249 -38.41 -41.70 13.29
C LYS A 249 -38.68 -40.49 14.19
N HIS A 250 -39.24 -40.69 15.38
CA HIS A 250 -39.48 -39.61 16.33
C HIS A 250 -38.17 -39.03 16.87
N GLU A 251 -37.19 -39.88 17.18
CA GLU A 251 -35.86 -39.46 17.62
C GLU A 251 -35.12 -38.68 16.52
N LEU A 252 -35.07 -39.21 15.30
CA LEU A 252 -34.45 -38.56 14.14
C LEU A 252 -35.09 -37.21 13.83
N THR A 253 -36.42 -37.10 13.95
CA THR A 253 -37.13 -35.82 13.78
C THR A 253 -36.73 -34.81 14.85
N THR A 254 -36.56 -35.26 16.09
CA THR A 254 -36.09 -34.42 17.21
C THR A 254 -34.65 -33.95 17.00
N GLN A 255 -33.76 -34.85 16.55
CA GLN A 255 -32.38 -34.51 16.18
C GLN A 255 -32.36 -33.48 15.03
N LEU A 256 -33.22 -33.64 14.02
CA LEU A 256 -33.31 -32.69 12.91
C LEU A 256 -33.75 -31.29 13.37
N ASN A 257 -34.71 -31.22 14.30
CA ASN A 257 -35.14 -29.96 14.91
C ASN A 257 -34.01 -29.30 15.70
N GLN A 258 -33.22 -30.08 16.45
CA GLN A 258 -32.03 -29.57 17.14
C GLN A 258 -30.99 -29.02 16.15
N ILE A 259 -30.68 -29.76 15.08
CA ILE A 259 -29.78 -29.33 14.00
C ILE A 259 -30.27 -28.02 13.38
N MET A 260 -31.58 -27.89 13.11
CA MET A 260 -32.16 -26.67 12.57
C MET A 260 -32.03 -25.49 13.54
N SER A 261 -32.24 -25.73 14.84
CA SER A 261 -32.05 -24.69 15.87
C SER A 261 -30.59 -24.23 15.96
N GLN A 262 -29.63 -25.15 15.87
CA GLN A 262 -28.20 -24.85 15.84
C GLN A 262 -27.84 -24.04 14.59
N LEU A 263 -28.30 -24.45 13.40
CA LEU A 263 -28.07 -23.71 12.16
C LEU A 263 -28.58 -22.27 12.22
N LYS A 264 -29.74 -22.05 12.87
CA LYS A 264 -30.29 -20.71 13.07
C LYS A 264 -29.39 -19.86 13.98
N ASP A 265 -28.95 -20.42 15.10
CA ASP A 265 -28.05 -19.72 16.05
C ASP A 265 -26.71 -19.35 15.38
N LEU A 266 -26.09 -20.31 14.68
CA LEU A 266 -24.88 -20.08 13.89
C LEU A 266 -25.08 -19.02 12.80
N GLY A 267 -26.22 -19.04 12.11
CA GLY A 267 -26.56 -18.05 11.09
C GLY A 267 -26.64 -16.63 11.66
N VAL A 268 -27.25 -16.46 12.83
CA VAL A 268 -27.31 -15.18 13.56
C VAL A 268 -25.90 -14.75 13.98
N HIS A 269 -25.11 -15.65 14.56
CA HIS A 269 -23.76 -15.37 15.00
C HIS A 269 -22.85 -14.89 13.85
N ILE A 270 -22.87 -15.60 12.71
CA ILE A 270 -22.14 -15.19 11.51
C ILE A 270 -22.64 -13.85 11.01
N GLY A 271 -23.97 -13.63 10.97
CA GLY A 271 -24.55 -12.36 10.54
C GLY A 271 -24.00 -11.16 11.31
N ILE A 272 -23.86 -11.28 12.63
CA ILE A 272 -23.28 -10.23 13.49
C ILE A 272 -21.82 -9.95 13.11
N HIS A 273 -21.00 -11.00 12.97
CA HIS A 273 -19.59 -10.83 12.60
C HIS A 273 -19.41 -10.28 11.19
N ALA A 274 -20.30 -10.65 10.29
CA ALA A 274 -20.28 -10.21 8.91
C ALA A 274 -20.67 -8.73 8.77
N GLU A 275 -21.62 -8.25 9.58
CA GLU A 275 -21.92 -6.82 9.70
C GLU A 275 -20.73 -6.05 10.30
N ARG A 276 -20.12 -6.56 11.37
CA ARG A 276 -18.91 -5.96 11.96
C ARG A 276 -17.75 -5.92 10.98
N LEU A 277 -17.55 -6.96 10.18
CA LEU A 277 -16.54 -7.01 9.12
C LEU A 277 -16.76 -5.87 8.12
N LYS A 278 -18.00 -5.63 7.70
CA LYS A 278 -18.34 -4.51 6.81
C LYS A 278 -18.00 -3.17 7.46
N VAL A 279 -18.38 -2.96 8.72
CA VAL A 279 -18.09 -1.72 9.46
C VAL A 279 -16.58 -1.49 9.55
N CYS A 280 -15.79 -2.52 9.87
CA CYS A 280 -14.34 -2.42 9.90
C CYS A 280 -13.74 -2.11 8.53
N PHE A 281 -14.27 -2.71 7.46
CA PHE A 281 -13.83 -2.44 6.09
C PHE A 281 -14.12 -0.99 5.68
N ASP A 282 -15.35 -0.52 5.89
CA ASP A 282 -15.76 0.84 5.57
C ASP A 282 -14.91 1.84 6.39
N SER A 283 -14.69 1.57 7.68
CA SER A 283 -13.81 2.36 8.55
C SER A 283 -12.38 2.43 8.02
N PHE A 284 -11.79 1.30 7.62
CA PHE A 284 -10.45 1.27 7.03
C PHE A 284 -10.37 2.14 5.76
N ILE A 285 -11.30 1.98 4.83
CA ILE A 285 -11.29 2.73 3.56
C ILE A 285 -11.47 4.23 3.81
N TRP A 286 -12.35 4.64 4.73
CA TRP A 286 -12.53 6.04 5.10
C TRP A 286 -11.27 6.65 5.73
N VAL A 287 -10.64 5.95 6.68
CA VAL A 287 -9.39 6.38 7.30
C VAL A 287 -8.31 6.56 6.24
N MET A 288 -8.14 5.58 5.35
CA MET A 288 -7.17 5.65 4.27
C MET A 288 -7.46 6.81 3.31
N LEU A 289 -8.72 7.05 2.95
CA LEU A 289 -9.10 8.16 2.07
C LEU A 289 -8.74 9.51 2.69
N VAL A 290 -9.10 9.74 3.95
CA VAL A 290 -8.80 10.99 4.65
C VAL A 290 -7.29 11.22 4.70
N LEU A 291 -6.53 10.18 5.08
CA LEU A 291 -5.08 10.25 5.16
C LEU A 291 -4.41 10.48 3.78
N LEU A 292 -4.93 9.86 2.72
CA LEU A 292 -4.47 10.07 1.35
C LEU A 292 -4.76 11.50 0.87
N CYS A 293 -5.95 12.04 1.14
CA CYS A 293 -6.30 13.42 0.80
C CYS A 293 -5.39 14.42 1.52
N ILE A 294 -5.14 14.23 2.83
CA ILE A 294 -4.19 15.05 3.59
C ILE A 294 -2.80 14.95 2.95
N THR A 295 -2.31 13.73 2.71
CA THR A 295 -0.99 13.49 2.12
C THR A 295 -0.87 14.16 0.74
N PHE A 296 -1.89 14.06 -0.10
CA PHE A 296 -1.94 14.65 -1.44
C PHE A 296 -1.82 16.17 -1.39
N LEU A 297 -2.61 16.83 -0.53
CA LEU A 297 -2.56 18.28 -0.37
C LEU A 297 -1.17 18.74 0.10
N PHE A 298 -0.61 18.09 1.12
CA PHE A 298 0.74 18.40 1.58
C PHE A 298 1.79 18.17 0.49
N PHE A 299 1.67 17.09 -0.27
CA PHE A 299 2.60 16.75 -1.34
C PHE A 299 2.62 17.82 -2.43
N VAL A 300 1.45 18.24 -2.92
CA VAL A 300 1.32 19.27 -3.95
C VAL A 300 1.89 20.61 -3.47
N VAL A 301 1.61 21.00 -2.22
CA VAL A 301 2.15 22.25 -1.65
C VAL A 301 3.67 22.19 -1.53
N VAL A 302 4.23 21.14 -0.91
CA VAL A 302 5.67 21.01 -0.72
C VAL A 302 6.41 20.92 -2.06
N PHE A 303 5.87 20.17 -3.01
CA PHE A 303 6.43 20.06 -4.35
C PHE A 303 6.34 21.38 -5.12
N GLY A 304 5.21 22.08 -5.06
CA GLY A 304 5.03 23.40 -5.69
C GLY A 304 6.03 24.43 -5.16
N VAL A 305 6.23 24.49 -3.84
CA VAL A 305 7.24 25.37 -3.23
C VAL A 305 8.66 24.99 -3.68
N LEU A 306 8.98 23.70 -3.77
CA LEU A 306 10.28 23.25 -4.27
C LEU A 306 10.52 23.71 -5.72
N VAL A 307 9.54 23.51 -6.60
CA VAL A 307 9.65 23.93 -8.02
C VAL A 307 9.82 25.43 -8.13
N GLN A 308 9.02 26.21 -7.39
CA GLN A 308 9.10 27.66 -7.39
C GLN A 308 10.47 28.16 -6.91
N LYS A 309 11.04 27.51 -5.88
CA LYS A 309 12.39 27.82 -5.38
C LYS A 309 13.47 27.50 -6.41
N VAL A 310 13.34 26.40 -7.14
CA VAL A 310 14.30 26.04 -8.19
C VAL A 310 14.24 27.03 -9.37
N GLN A 311 13.03 27.39 -9.82
CA GLN A 311 12.85 28.38 -10.89
C GLN A 311 13.45 29.75 -10.51
N GLN A 312 13.18 30.22 -9.28
CA GLN A 312 13.75 31.47 -8.78
C GLN A 312 15.29 31.43 -8.72
N ALA A 313 15.88 30.27 -8.44
CA ALA A 313 17.33 30.09 -8.42
C ALA A 313 17.96 30.08 -9.83
N GLU A 314 17.22 29.62 -10.85
CA GLU A 314 17.67 29.65 -12.23
C GLU A 314 17.64 31.07 -12.80
N GLU A 315 16.55 31.82 -12.57
CA GLU A 315 16.38 33.23 -12.98
C GLU A 315 17.46 34.13 -12.37
N GLN A 316 17.77 33.98 -11.09
CA GLN A 316 18.83 34.75 -10.42
C GLN A 316 20.23 34.45 -10.99
N SER A 317 20.46 33.24 -11.52
CA SER A 317 21.74 32.87 -12.11
C SER A 317 21.93 33.34 -13.55
N ALA A 318 20.85 33.61 -14.27
CA ALA A 318 20.91 34.21 -15.61
C ALA A 318 21.32 35.69 -15.56
N CYS A 319 21.13 36.35 -14.40
CA CYS A 319 21.34 37.78 -14.20
C CYS A 319 22.66 38.13 -13.45
N GLY A 320 23.41 37.15 -12.93
CA GLY A 320 24.63 37.39 -12.13
C GLY A 320 25.73 36.36 -12.36
N SER A 321 26.92 36.82 -12.77
CA SER A 321 28.07 35.95 -13.05
C SER A 321 28.65 35.32 -11.77
N SER A 322 29.02 34.03 -11.88
CA SER A 322 29.99 33.32 -11.04
C SER A 322 29.71 33.21 -9.53
N ALA A 323 28.61 32.55 -9.16
CA ALA A 323 28.50 31.92 -7.84
C ALA A 323 28.21 30.41 -8.00
N SER A 324 29.06 29.56 -7.41
CA SER A 324 28.91 28.10 -7.45
C SER A 324 27.61 27.67 -6.78
N LYS A 325 26.68 27.13 -7.60
CA LYS A 325 25.30 26.82 -7.17
C LYS A 325 25.26 25.72 -6.08
N PRO A 326 24.46 25.87 -5.00
CA PRO A 326 24.27 24.84 -3.97
C PRO A 326 23.63 23.55 -4.51
N PHE A 327 22.72 23.69 -5.48
CA PHE A 327 22.02 22.58 -6.13
C PHE A 327 23.00 21.69 -6.91
N ARG A 328 24.03 22.31 -7.52
CA ARG A 328 25.12 21.63 -8.22
C ARG A 328 25.92 20.74 -7.27
N ARG A 329 26.05 21.10 -5.99
CA ARG A 329 26.76 20.31 -4.96
C ARG A 329 25.91 19.20 -4.32
N TRP A 330 24.59 19.40 -4.18
CA TRP A 330 23.66 18.35 -3.76
C TRP A 330 23.65 17.18 -4.75
N PHE A 331 23.65 17.53 -6.04
CA PHE A 331 23.69 16.60 -7.16
C PHE A 331 25.08 15.98 -7.44
N ASN A 332 26.17 16.66 -7.05
CA ASN A 332 27.56 16.16 -7.09
C ASN A 332 28.04 15.50 -5.78
N LEU A 333 27.18 15.30 -4.77
CA LEU A 333 27.61 14.73 -3.48
C LEU A 333 28.09 13.26 -3.59
N LYS A 334 28.07 12.68 -4.79
CA LYS A 334 28.59 11.34 -5.09
C LYS A 334 30.10 11.33 -5.44
N SER A 335 30.77 12.47 -5.65
CA SER A 335 32.17 12.48 -6.17
C SER A 335 33.28 12.88 -5.20
N HIS A 336 33.01 13.29 -3.95
CA HIS A 336 34.09 13.73 -3.06
C HIS A 336 34.26 12.83 -1.83
N ALA A 337 35.03 11.76 -2.04
CA ALA A 337 35.85 11.13 -1.02
C ALA A 337 37.27 10.95 -1.58
N THR A 338 37.98 12.06 -1.80
CA THR A 338 39.44 12.02 -1.95
C THR A 338 40.03 13.33 -1.42
N THR A 339 40.89 13.15 -0.42
CA THR A 339 41.72 14.14 0.24
C THR A 339 42.85 14.63 -0.67
N SER A 340 43.36 15.82 -0.33
CA SER A 340 44.60 16.51 -0.74
C SER A 340 44.69 17.20 -2.11
N GLY A 341 44.77 18.54 -2.05
CA GLY A 341 45.79 19.38 -2.69
C GLY A 341 45.66 19.72 -4.19
N VAL A 342 45.41 21.01 -4.49
CA VAL A 342 45.95 21.83 -5.63
C VAL A 342 45.61 21.29 -7.05
N GLU A 343 44.97 21.96 -8.01
CA GLU A 343 44.89 23.34 -8.54
C GLU A 343 43.63 23.41 -9.48
N PRO A 344 43.19 24.59 -9.98
CA PRO A 344 41.99 24.72 -10.81
C PRO A 344 42.31 24.52 -12.29
N LYS A 345 41.48 23.74 -13.01
CA LYS A 345 41.51 23.68 -14.48
C LYS A 345 40.14 23.97 -15.08
N ASP A 346 40.21 24.77 -16.14
CA ASP A 346 39.19 25.64 -16.69
C ASP A 346 38.14 24.95 -17.59
N ARG A 347 36.94 25.54 -17.56
CA ARG A 347 35.94 25.74 -18.64
C ARG A 347 35.27 24.56 -19.38
N SER A 348 35.73 23.31 -19.37
CA SER A 348 34.96 22.19 -20.00
C SER A 348 33.86 21.60 -19.10
N ASP A 349 34.06 21.63 -17.78
CA ASP A 349 33.17 21.00 -16.80
C ASP A 349 31.82 21.69 -16.64
N THR A 350 31.69 22.93 -17.13
CA THR A 350 30.49 23.73 -16.87
C THR A 350 29.30 23.26 -17.69
N GLY A 351 29.50 22.81 -18.94
CA GLY A 351 28.44 22.31 -19.82
C GLY A 351 27.91 20.93 -19.42
N GLU A 352 28.83 19.99 -19.16
CA GLU A 352 28.49 18.63 -18.76
C GLU A 352 27.80 18.59 -17.40
N GLN A 353 28.28 19.40 -16.44
CA GLN A 353 27.70 19.47 -15.12
C GLN A 353 26.36 20.22 -15.07
N THR A 354 26.09 21.12 -16.03
CA THR A 354 24.76 21.75 -16.19
C THR A 354 23.76 20.75 -16.79
N SER A 355 24.20 19.88 -17.72
CA SER A 355 23.37 18.81 -18.27
C SER A 355 22.96 17.77 -17.21
N ILE A 356 23.87 17.42 -16.28
CA ILE A 356 23.62 16.47 -15.20
C ILE A 356 22.59 17.02 -14.19
N VAL A 357 22.69 18.30 -13.84
CA VAL A 357 21.75 18.96 -12.92
C VAL A 357 20.34 19.05 -13.53
N ASN A 358 20.23 19.42 -14.81
CA ASN A 358 18.94 19.43 -15.51
C ASN A 358 18.32 18.03 -15.58
N ARG A 359 19.13 17.00 -15.82
CA ARG A 359 18.68 15.60 -15.88
C ARG A 359 18.18 15.09 -14.53
N GLN A 360 18.84 15.44 -13.42
CA GLN A 360 18.40 15.03 -12.09
C GLN A 360 17.20 15.82 -11.58
N PHE A 361 17.05 17.10 -11.97
CA PHE A 361 15.83 17.87 -11.71
C PHE A 361 14.65 17.33 -12.51
N PHE A 362 14.85 17.01 -13.79
CA PHE A 362 13.85 16.31 -14.60
C PHE A 362 13.44 14.96 -13.97
N HIS A 363 14.40 14.20 -13.44
CA HIS A 363 14.12 12.95 -12.74
C HIS A 363 13.22 13.17 -11.51
N LEU A 364 13.48 14.23 -10.74
CA LEU A 364 12.68 14.60 -9.58
C LEU A 364 11.24 14.99 -9.98
N ILE A 365 11.07 15.75 -11.07
CA ILE A 365 9.74 16.10 -11.61
C ILE A 365 8.99 14.85 -12.05
N LEU A 366 9.62 14.00 -12.87
CA LEU A 366 9.01 12.76 -13.35
C LEU A 366 8.56 11.89 -12.16
N ARG A 367 9.42 11.77 -11.15
CA ARG A 367 9.12 11.02 -9.93
C ARG A 367 7.95 11.59 -9.15
N SER A 368 7.85 12.91 -9.03
CA SER A 368 6.71 13.58 -8.40
C SER A 368 5.41 13.35 -9.18
N ILE A 369 5.45 13.43 -10.51
CA ILE A 369 4.28 13.16 -11.36
C ILE A 369 3.79 11.72 -11.16
N CYS A 370 4.69 10.74 -11.19
CA CYS A 370 4.34 9.35 -10.94
C CYS A 370 3.67 9.14 -9.57
N ILE A 371 4.16 9.82 -8.52
CA ILE A 371 3.54 9.76 -7.19
C ILE A 371 2.18 10.44 -7.14
N ILE A 372 2.00 11.56 -7.82
CA ILE A 372 0.69 12.21 -7.95
C ILE A 372 -0.32 11.26 -8.61
N VAL A 373 0.08 10.60 -9.70
CA VAL A 373 -0.75 9.58 -10.37
C VAL A 373 -1.05 8.40 -9.45
N ALA A 374 -0.07 7.94 -8.67
CA ALA A 374 -0.25 6.89 -7.67
C ALA A 374 -1.31 7.28 -6.63
N MET A 375 -1.19 8.48 -6.03
CA MET A 375 -2.15 9.00 -5.06
C MET A 375 -3.55 9.15 -5.65
N CYS A 376 -3.69 9.68 -6.88
CA CYS A 376 -4.98 9.77 -7.56
C CYS A 376 -5.61 8.39 -7.78
N THR A 377 -4.80 7.40 -8.13
CA THR A 377 -5.24 6.00 -8.30
C THR A 377 -5.74 5.42 -6.97
N SER A 378 -4.99 5.61 -5.88
CA SER A 378 -5.38 5.14 -4.54
C SER A 378 -6.63 5.85 -4.01
N ILE A 379 -6.77 7.16 -4.24
CA ILE A 379 -8.00 7.91 -3.90
C ILE A 379 -9.19 7.37 -4.68
N THR A 380 -9.02 7.12 -5.98
CA THR A 380 -10.07 6.53 -6.83
C THR A 380 -10.47 5.15 -6.34
N LEU A 381 -9.50 4.32 -5.94
CA LEU A 381 -9.75 3.00 -5.34
C LEU A 381 -10.58 3.13 -4.05
N CYS A 382 -10.25 4.06 -3.16
CA CYS A 382 -11.00 4.29 -1.93
C CYS A 382 -12.43 4.77 -2.22
N ILE A 383 -12.62 5.71 -3.15
CA ILE A 383 -13.94 6.20 -3.55
C ILE A 383 -14.78 5.06 -4.16
N LEU A 384 -14.19 4.26 -5.06
CA LEU A 384 -14.83 3.08 -5.62
C LEU A 384 -15.21 2.07 -4.52
N GLY A 385 -14.33 1.87 -3.55
CA GLY A 385 -14.59 1.03 -2.37
C GLY A 385 -15.83 1.48 -1.59
N ILE A 386 -15.93 2.78 -1.31
CA ILE A 386 -17.08 3.37 -0.59
C ILE A 386 -18.37 3.23 -1.40
N VAL A 387 -18.37 3.71 -2.65
CA VAL A 387 -19.56 3.71 -3.52
C VAL A 387 -20.05 2.28 -3.75
N LYS A 388 -19.14 1.35 -4.08
CA LYS A 388 -19.52 -0.03 -4.40
C LYS A 388 -19.81 -0.87 -3.15
N SER A 389 -19.25 -0.55 -1.98
CA SER A 389 -19.64 -1.15 -0.70
C SER A 389 -21.08 -0.77 -0.32
N HIS A 390 -21.46 0.50 -0.57
CA HIS A 390 -22.79 1.00 -0.29
C HIS A 390 -23.85 0.40 -1.23
N ASP A 391 -23.56 0.33 -2.53
CA ASP A 391 -24.45 -0.25 -3.55
C ASP A 391 -24.53 -1.79 -3.49
N GLY A 392 -23.71 -2.44 -2.67
CA GLY A 392 -23.54 -3.90 -2.64
C GLY A 392 -22.92 -4.49 -3.92
N SER A 393 -22.62 -3.64 -4.91
CA SER A 393 -22.12 -3.99 -6.24
C SER A 393 -20.64 -4.40 -6.25
N ILE A 394 -19.88 -4.15 -5.17
CA ILE A 394 -18.48 -4.61 -5.03
C ILE A 394 -18.36 -6.13 -5.12
N ARG A 395 -19.48 -6.85 -4.91
CA ARG A 395 -19.60 -8.30 -4.99
C ARG A 395 -19.83 -8.85 -6.40
N SER A 396 -20.06 -8.01 -7.39
CA SER A 396 -20.08 -8.50 -8.76
C SER A 396 -18.66 -8.92 -9.18
N SER A 397 -18.55 -10.03 -9.92
CA SER A 397 -17.26 -10.52 -10.47
C SER A 397 -16.44 -9.41 -11.15
N TYR A 398 -17.14 -8.53 -11.87
CA TYR A 398 -16.51 -7.40 -12.57
C TYR A 398 -15.89 -6.39 -11.60
N TRP A 399 -16.68 -5.83 -10.68
CA TRP A 399 -16.18 -4.79 -9.76
C TRP A 399 -15.16 -5.34 -8.76
N ALA A 400 -15.33 -6.59 -8.31
CA ALA A 400 -14.31 -7.28 -7.52
C ALA A 400 -12.98 -7.32 -8.28
N GLY A 401 -12.99 -7.80 -9.53
CA GLY A 401 -11.80 -7.82 -10.38
C GLY A 401 -11.18 -6.45 -10.58
N VAL A 402 -11.98 -5.43 -10.88
CA VAL A 402 -11.52 -4.04 -11.03
C VAL A 402 -10.81 -3.55 -9.77
N THR A 403 -11.42 -3.71 -8.59
CA THR A 403 -10.81 -3.28 -7.34
C THR A 403 -9.51 -4.03 -7.02
N THR A 404 -9.43 -5.32 -7.37
CA THR A 404 -8.25 -6.15 -7.08
C THR A 404 -7.02 -5.72 -7.89
N TRP A 405 -7.12 -5.55 -9.21
CA TRP A 405 -5.97 -5.13 -10.02
C TRP A 405 -5.69 -3.63 -9.94
N LEU A 406 -6.70 -2.79 -9.67
CA LEU A 406 -6.50 -1.36 -9.48
C LEU A 406 -5.68 -1.07 -8.22
N ALA A 407 -5.90 -1.86 -7.15
CA ALA A 407 -5.10 -1.77 -5.93
C ALA A 407 -3.62 -2.09 -6.18
N THR A 408 -3.31 -3.04 -7.06
CA THR A 408 -1.93 -3.37 -7.43
C THR A 408 -1.29 -2.35 -8.37
N LEU A 409 -2.10 -1.66 -9.19
CA LEU A 409 -1.61 -0.62 -10.10
C LEU A 409 -1.09 0.62 -9.36
N ALA A 410 -1.72 1.01 -8.25
CA ALA A 410 -1.30 2.17 -7.47
C ALA A 410 0.18 2.11 -7.05
N GLY A 411 0.61 0.98 -6.49
CA GLY A 411 2.00 0.77 -6.05
C GLY A 411 3.01 0.62 -7.19
N SER A 412 2.54 0.30 -8.41
CA SER A 412 3.40 0.24 -9.59
C SER A 412 3.83 1.65 -10.04
N TRP A 413 2.94 2.64 -9.97
CA TRP A 413 3.24 4.02 -10.36
C TRP A 413 4.38 4.63 -9.52
N SER A 414 4.36 4.42 -8.20
CA SER A 414 5.38 4.95 -7.29
C SER A 414 6.75 4.29 -7.48
N ALA A 415 6.79 3.09 -8.08
CA ALA A 415 8.00 2.31 -8.29
C ALA A 415 8.76 2.64 -9.59
N ILE A 416 8.06 3.09 -10.64
CA ILE A 416 8.64 3.41 -11.96
C ILE A 416 9.90 4.29 -11.84
N PRO A 417 9.91 5.37 -11.03
CA PRO A 417 11.08 6.23 -10.92
C PRO A 417 12.28 5.56 -10.24
N ILE A 418 12.05 4.59 -9.35
CA ILE A 418 13.09 3.84 -8.65
C ILE A 418 13.77 2.87 -9.61
N VAL A 419 12.99 2.12 -10.41
CA VAL A 419 13.52 1.23 -11.45
C VAL A 419 14.35 2.03 -12.46
N TRP A 420 13.87 3.21 -12.85
CA TRP A 420 14.60 4.11 -13.75
C TRP A 420 15.92 4.63 -13.14
N GLN A 421 15.96 4.90 -11.83
CA GLN A 421 17.20 5.24 -11.11
C GLN A 421 18.18 4.07 -11.11
N CYS A 422 17.70 2.85 -10.90
CA CYS A 422 18.52 1.63 -10.97
C CYS A 422 19.13 1.45 -12.36
N VAL A 423 18.31 1.51 -13.41
CA VAL A 423 18.79 1.36 -14.79
C VAL A 423 19.81 2.45 -15.12
N SER A 424 19.59 3.70 -14.70
CA SER A 424 20.57 4.77 -14.86
C SER A 424 21.86 4.49 -14.08
N PHE A 425 21.78 3.94 -12.86
CA PHE A 425 22.95 3.59 -12.07
C PHE A 425 23.73 2.42 -12.68
N PHE A 426 23.04 1.42 -13.23
CA PHE A 426 23.64 0.24 -13.86
C PHE A 426 24.09 0.45 -15.30
N ALA A 427 23.44 1.32 -16.08
CA ALA A 427 23.79 1.61 -17.48
C ALA A 427 24.84 2.72 -17.63
N ILE A 428 25.03 3.57 -16.61
CA ILE A 428 26.07 4.62 -16.62
C ILE A 428 27.38 4.13 -15.95
N TYR A 429 27.33 3.12 -15.08
CA TYR A 429 28.52 2.49 -14.48
C TYR A 429 29.17 1.29 -15.20
N PRO A 430 28.78 0.82 -16.40
CA PRO A 430 29.64 -0.10 -17.16
C PRO A 430 30.84 0.62 -17.80
N ALA A 431 30.77 1.94 -18.00
CA ALA A 431 31.82 2.70 -18.67
C ALA A 431 33.09 2.92 -17.81
N LEU A 432 33.01 2.64 -16.50
CA LEU A 432 34.17 2.63 -15.58
C LEU A 432 34.63 1.20 -15.23
N LEU A 433 34.07 0.18 -15.90
CA LEU A 433 34.52 -1.22 -15.77
C LEU A 433 35.65 -1.59 -16.74
N HIS A 434 36.12 -0.66 -17.58
CA HIS A 434 37.19 -0.88 -18.56
C HIS A 434 38.47 -0.04 -18.34
N SER A 435 38.63 0.61 -17.19
CA SER A 435 39.89 1.25 -16.82
C SER A 435 40.21 0.98 -15.35
N VAL A 436 40.62 -0.25 -15.07
CA VAL A 436 41.66 -0.52 -14.06
C VAL A 436 42.99 -0.49 -14.78
#